data_AF-A0A7S3ASA5-F1
#
_entry.id   AF-A0A7S3ASA5-F1
#
_cell.length_a   1.000
_cell.length_b   1.000
_cell.length_c   1.000
_cell.angle_alpha   90.00
_cell.angle_beta   90.00
_cell.angle_gamma   90.00
#
_symmetry.space_group_name_H-M   'P 1'
#
loop_
_entity.id
_entity.type
_entity.pdbx_description
1 polymer ?
#
loop_
_entity_poly.entity_id
_entity_poly.type
_entity_poly.pdbx_seq_one_letter_code
_entity_poly.pdbx_strand_id
1 'polypeptide(L)'
;GGRGTVCVGGGGIDEERSGDRHREVVGGGHNDEPPERLRDEAEMVALIRSGAVDVQLLAEASGLGSRTDGLAGLRDVTKHWLRQTIAKEQQCSDWATRPLLLEQLRYAGLDASACLRTLAAMEADWGVAELGRLDSRLVRE
;
A
#
# COMPACT_ATOMS: atom_id res chain seq x y z
N GLY A 1 22.02 -6.84 59.09
CA GLY A 1 22.85 -8.03 58.77
C GLY A 1 22.15 -8.81 57.69
N GLY A 2 22.80 -9.39 56.69
CA GLY A 2 24.22 -9.52 56.38
C GLY A 2 24.37 -10.73 55.46
N ARG A 3 25.30 -10.62 54.49
CA ARG A 3 25.91 -11.69 53.67
C ARG A 3 24.97 -12.25 52.58
N GLY A 4 25.24 -12.22 51.27
CA GLY A 4 26.49 -12.06 50.53
C GLY A 4 27.01 -13.42 50.09
N THR A 5 27.01 -13.71 48.78
CA THR A 5 28.02 -14.58 48.15
C THR A 5 28.25 -14.14 46.71
N VAL A 6 29.50 -13.78 46.45
CA VAL A 6 30.15 -13.57 45.15
C VAL A 6 30.87 -14.87 44.80
N CYS A 7 30.86 -15.27 43.53
CA CYS A 7 31.84 -16.22 43.00
C CYS A 7 32.64 -15.52 41.88
N VAL A 8 33.95 -15.60 42.02
CA VAL A 8 35.00 -14.93 41.24
C VAL A 8 35.70 -15.96 40.36
N GLY A 9 36.22 -15.53 39.21
CA GLY A 9 37.42 -16.09 38.58
C GLY A 9 37.15 -17.08 37.44
N GLY A 10 37.91 -17.11 36.36
CA GLY A 10 39.18 -16.45 36.07
C GLY A 10 39.52 -16.59 34.58
N GLY A 11 40.42 -15.73 34.12
CA GLY A 11 40.93 -15.74 32.74
C GLY A 11 41.92 -16.86 32.45
N GLY A 12 42.20 -17.03 31.17
CA GLY A 12 43.23 -17.90 30.62
C GLY A 12 43.37 -17.62 29.13
N ILE A 13 44.34 -16.78 28.82
CA ILE A 13 44.98 -16.62 27.50
C ILE A 13 45.64 -17.95 27.09
N ASP A 14 45.66 -18.25 25.79
CA ASP A 14 46.84 -18.75 25.09
C ASP A 14 46.60 -18.83 23.57
N GLU A 15 47.72 -18.85 22.86
CA GLU A 15 48.01 -18.18 21.60
C GLU A 15 48.22 -19.19 20.45
N GLU A 16 48.35 -18.66 19.22
CA GLU A 16 48.83 -19.32 17.99
C GLU A 16 47.81 -20.25 17.27
N ARG A 17 47.65 -20.24 15.93
CA ARG A 17 48.70 -20.19 14.90
C ARG A 17 48.10 -20.08 13.48
N SER A 18 48.90 -19.50 12.57
CA SER A 18 48.94 -19.73 11.11
C SER A 18 47.78 -19.24 10.24
N GLY A 19 48.11 -18.29 9.36
CA GLY A 19 47.21 -17.67 8.43
C GLY A 19 46.96 -18.45 7.14
N ASP A 20 46.06 -17.91 6.31
CA ASP A 20 46.14 -18.09 4.88
C ASP A 20 45.37 -17.00 4.13
N ARG A 21 46.12 -16.31 3.25
CA ARG A 21 45.77 -15.62 2.00
C ARG A 21 44.47 -14.79 1.89
N HIS A 22 44.72 -13.49 1.70
CA HIS A 22 43.99 -12.56 0.85
C HIS A 22 43.24 -13.23 -0.33
N ARG A 23 41.95 -12.92 -0.42
CA ARG A 23 41.31 -12.62 -1.70
C ARG A 23 40.21 -11.59 -1.47
N GLU A 24 40.56 -10.32 -1.67
CA GLU A 24 39.57 -9.26 -1.94
C GLU A 24 38.78 -9.69 -3.17
N VAL A 25 37.52 -10.07 -2.95
CA VAL A 25 36.55 -10.14 -4.03
C VAL A 25 36.19 -8.70 -4.32
N VAL A 26 36.73 -8.20 -5.43
CA VAL A 26 36.28 -6.97 -6.10
C VAL A 26 34.80 -7.16 -6.40
N GLY A 27 33.94 -6.65 -5.51
CA GLY A 27 32.51 -6.52 -5.72
C GLY A 27 32.29 -5.46 -6.79
N GLY A 28 32.46 -5.85 -8.05
CA GLY A 28 32.04 -5.07 -9.20
C GLY A 28 30.57 -4.74 -9.02
N GLY A 29 30.26 -3.44 -9.00
CA GLY A 29 28.90 -2.93 -9.03
C GLY A 29 28.20 -3.51 -10.24
N HIS A 30 27.47 -4.59 -10.02
CA HIS A 30 26.43 -4.98 -10.92
C HIS A 30 25.39 -3.89 -10.76
N ASN A 31 25.23 -3.06 -11.80
CA ASN A 31 23.92 -2.53 -12.07
C ASN A 31 23.07 -3.77 -12.33
N ASP A 32 22.54 -4.35 -11.26
CA ASP A 32 21.62 -5.50 -11.28
C ASP A 32 20.32 -4.97 -11.87
N GLU A 33 20.37 -4.82 -13.18
CA GLU A 33 19.23 -4.52 -14.01
C GLU A 33 18.22 -5.64 -13.73
N PRO A 34 17.02 -5.33 -13.22
CA PRO A 34 16.13 -6.33 -12.66
C PRO A 34 15.83 -7.42 -13.70
N PRO A 35 15.70 -8.70 -13.28
CA PRO A 35 15.40 -9.80 -14.19
C PRO A 35 14.14 -9.48 -15.00
N GLU A 36 14.12 -9.83 -16.30
CA GLU A 36 13.09 -9.41 -17.27
C GLU A 36 11.65 -9.59 -16.77
N ARG A 37 11.33 -10.69 -16.05
CA ARG A 37 10.00 -10.91 -15.47
C ARG A 37 9.57 -9.83 -14.46
N LEU A 38 10.52 -9.28 -13.70
CA LEU A 38 10.25 -8.17 -12.78
C LEU A 38 10.13 -6.84 -13.54
N ARG A 39 10.75 -6.71 -14.74
CA ARG A 39 10.51 -5.56 -15.63
C ARG A 39 9.10 -5.62 -16.20
N ASP A 40 8.65 -6.80 -16.62
CA ASP A 40 7.28 -7.01 -17.11
C ASP A 40 6.24 -6.67 -16.02
N GLU A 41 6.51 -7.06 -14.77
CA GLU A 41 5.64 -6.72 -13.65
C GLU A 41 5.67 -5.22 -13.32
N ALA A 42 6.87 -4.61 -13.27
CA ALA A 42 7.01 -3.18 -13.00
C ALA A 42 6.36 -2.33 -14.11
N GLU A 43 6.50 -2.72 -15.37
CA GLU A 43 5.86 -2.08 -16.52
C GLU A 43 4.35 -2.23 -16.46
N MET A 44 3.83 -3.42 -16.13
CA MET A 44 2.41 -3.65 -15.94
C MET A 44 1.84 -2.81 -14.79
N VAL A 45 2.54 -2.72 -13.67
CA VAL A 45 2.13 -1.86 -12.54
C VAL A 45 2.13 -0.40 -12.95
N ALA A 46 3.15 0.06 -13.69
CA ALA A 46 3.19 1.43 -14.21
C ALA A 46 2.03 1.71 -15.18
N LEU A 47 1.71 0.75 -16.06
CA LEU A 47 0.59 0.84 -16.98
C LEU A 47 -0.75 0.94 -16.23
N ILE A 48 -0.98 0.07 -15.24
CA ILE A 48 -2.19 0.11 -14.39
C ILE A 48 -2.29 1.45 -13.68
N ARG A 49 -1.21 1.93 -13.05
CA ARG A 49 -1.20 3.24 -12.37
C ARG A 49 -1.50 4.38 -13.33
N SER A 50 -0.96 4.34 -14.55
CA SER A 50 -1.21 5.38 -15.56
C SER A 50 -2.64 5.40 -16.10
N GLY A 51 -3.37 4.29 -15.98
CA GLY A 51 -4.75 4.15 -16.44
C GLY A 51 -5.79 4.10 -15.30
N ALA A 52 -5.37 4.24 -14.05
CA ALA A 52 -6.25 4.15 -12.89
C ALA A 52 -6.49 5.54 -12.30
N VAL A 53 -7.74 5.81 -11.95
CA VAL A 53 -8.13 7.00 -11.19
C VAL A 53 -8.44 6.60 -9.76
N ASP A 54 -7.73 7.20 -8.81
CA ASP A 54 -7.93 6.97 -7.38
C ASP A 54 -8.92 8.00 -6.81
N VAL A 55 -10.17 7.57 -6.62
CA VAL A 55 -11.24 8.43 -6.07
C VAL A 55 -11.02 8.83 -4.61
N GLN A 56 -10.21 8.08 -3.84
CA GLN A 56 -9.85 8.45 -2.46
C GLN A 56 -8.85 9.61 -2.47
N LEU A 57 -7.82 9.54 -3.31
CA LEU A 57 -6.84 10.62 -3.44
C LEU A 57 -7.47 11.88 -4.03
N LEU A 58 -8.37 11.76 -5.01
CA LEU A 58 -9.14 12.90 -5.52
C LEU A 58 -10.00 13.56 -4.44
N ALA A 59 -10.66 12.75 -3.60
CA ALA A 59 -11.43 13.25 -2.49
C ALA A 59 -10.55 13.99 -1.47
N GLU A 60 -9.39 13.44 -1.12
CA GLU A 60 -8.43 14.12 -0.24
C GLU A 60 -7.93 15.43 -0.83
N ALA A 61 -7.61 15.46 -2.13
CA ALA A 61 -7.14 16.66 -2.81
C ALA A 61 -8.18 17.80 -2.81
N SER A 62 -9.47 17.46 -2.70
CA SER A 62 -10.57 18.41 -2.50
C SER A 62 -10.79 18.85 -1.04
N GLY A 63 -10.05 18.26 -0.11
CA GLY A 63 -10.14 18.52 1.33
C GLY A 63 -11.09 17.58 2.09
N LEU A 64 -11.54 16.47 1.50
CA LEU A 64 -12.32 15.47 2.22
C LEU A 64 -11.40 14.49 2.96
N GLY A 65 -11.49 14.50 4.28
CA GLY A 65 -10.63 13.71 5.18
C GLY A 65 -10.09 14.61 6.29
N SER A 66 -9.26 14.06 7.18
CA SER A 66 -8.54 14.86 8.17
C SER A 66 -7.07 14.45 8.17
N ARG A 67 -6.18 15.44 8.29
CA ARG A 67 -4.74 15.19 8.48
C ARG A 67 -4.45 14.39 9.76
N THR A 68 -5.40 14.33 10.70
CA THR A 68 -5.29 13.56 11.95
C THR A 68 -5.92 12.18 11.86
N ASP A 69 -6.97 12.00 11.05
CA ASP A 69 -7.81 10.78 11.03
C ASP A 69 -7.54 9.89 9.81
N GLY A 70 -6.61 10.30 8.95
CA GLY A 70 -6.20 9.58 7.75
C GLY A 70 -7.09 9.87 6.54
N LEU A 71 -6.84 9.10 5.48
CA LEU A 71 -7.57 9.22 4.21
C LEU A 71 -9.05 8.85 4.38
N ALA A 72 -9.92 9.58 3.70
CA ALA A 72 -11.36 9.28 3.68
C ALA A 72 -11.60 7.89 3.09
N GLY A 73 -12.31 7.01 3.81
CA GLY A 73 -12.64 5.69 3.28
C GLY A 73 -13.68 5.79 2.16
N LEU A 74 -13.84 4.74 1.35
CA LEU A 74 -14.84 4.72 0.26
C LEU A 74 -16.26 5.07 0.74
N ARG A 75 -16.62 4.69 1.96
CA ARG A 75 -17.89 5.08 2.60
C ARG A 75 -18.03 6.60 2.76
N ASP A 76 -16.96 7.28 3.15
CA ASP A 76 -16.97 8.73 3.38
C ASP A 76 -17.03 9.49 2.06
N VAL A 77 -16.25 9.04 1.07
CA VAL A 77 -16.27 9.59 -0.28
C VAL A 77 -17.66 9.43 -0.91
N THR A 78 -18.24 8.24 -0.88
CA THR A 78 -19.57 7.98 -1.45
C THR A 78 -20.68 8.72 -0.71
N LYS A 79 -20.55 8.89 0.62
CA LYS A 79 -21.47 9.72 1.41
C LYS A 79 -21.39 11.19 1.00
N HIS A 80 -20.20 11.68 0.66
CA HIS A 80 -20.02 13.05 0.22
C HIS A 80 -20.64 13.29 -1.16
N TRP A 81 -20.23 12.55 -2.19
CA TRP A 81 -20.68 12.81 -3.57
C TRP A 81 -22.04 12.18 -3.91
N LEU A 82 -22.29 10.95 -3.49
CA LEU A 82 -23.52 10.23 -3.86
C LEU A 82 -24.66 10.42 -2.86
N ARG A 83 -24.38 11.03 -1.70
CA ARG A 83 -25.31 11.10 -0.54
C ARG A 83 -25.82 9.72 -0.12
N GLN A 84 -25.03 8.67 -0.41
CA GLN A 84 -25.34 7.28 -0.12
C GLN A 84 -24.29 6.73 0.84
N THR A 85 -24.69 5.79 1.69
CA THR A 85 -23.76 5.13 2.61
C THR A 85 -23.61 3.67 2.19
N ILE A 86 -22.37 3.23 1.98
CA ILE A 86 -22.06 1.82 1.74
C ILE A 86 -22.15 1.06 3.07
N ALA A 87 -22.87 -0.05 3.00
CA ALA A 87 -23.06 -0.99 4.09
C ALA A 87 -21.78 -1.85 4.24
N LYS A 88 -21.36 -2.22 5.46
CA LYS A 88 -20.02 -2.83 5.73
C LYS A 88 -20.07 -4.31 6.08
N GLU A 89 -21.21 -4.97 5.87
CA GLU A 89 -21.52 -6.27 6.48
C GLU A 89 -20.64 -7.41 5.95
N GLN A 90 -20.14 -7.29 4.71
CA GLN A 90 -19.28 -8.32 4.11
C GLN A 90 -17.79 -7.97 4.15
N GLN A 91 -17.40 -6.85 4.77
CA GLN A 91 -16.00 -6.40 4.81
C GLN A 91 -15.08 -7.44 5.48
N CYS A 92 -15.58 -8.11 6.53
CA CYS A 92 -14.84 -9.12 7.31
C CYS A 92 -15.31 -10.55 7.05
N SER A 93 -16.07 -10.81 5.98
CA SER A 93 -16.50 -12.15 5.62
C SER A 93 -15.32 -13.02 5.16
N ASP A 94 -15.50 -14.34 5.19
CA ASP A 94 -14.50 -15.26 4.62
C ASP A 94 -14.54 -15.23 3.08
N TRP A 95 -13.59 -14.53 2.47
CA TRP A 95 -13.42 -14.42 1.02
C TRP A 95 -12.67 -15.60 0.38
N ALA A 96 -12.16 -16.54 1.17
CA ALA A 96 -11.51 -17.76 0.67
C ALA A 96 -12.51 -18.89 0.40
N THR A 97 -13.69 -18.87 1.05
CA THR A 97 -14.75 -19.87 0.86
C THR A 97 -15.19 -19.95 -0.61
N ARG A 98 -15.46 -21.17 -1.10
CA ARG A 98 -16.03 -21.43 -2.43
C ARG A 98 -17.20 -22.42 -2.35
N PRO A 99 -18.33 -22.15 -3.05
CA PRO A 99 -18.62 -20.94 -3.82
C PRO A 99 -18.77 -19.70 -2.91
N LEU A 100 -18.59 -18.51 -3.49
CA LEU A 100 -18.89 -17.26 -2.77
C LEU A 100 -20.40 -17.14 -2.54
N LEU A 101 -20.78 -16.52 -1.42
CA LEU A 101 -22.18 -16.22 -1.13
C LEU A 101 -22.70 -15.12 -2.07
N LEU A 102 -24.01 -15.14 -2.34
CA LEU A 102 -24.64 -14.13 -3.18
C LEU A 102 -24.49 -12.72 -2.59
N GLU A 103 -24.52 -12.62 -1.26
CA GLU A 103 -24.34 -11.38 -0.51
C GLU A 103 -22.92 -10.82 -0.69
N GLN A 104 -21.89 -11.68 -0.72
CA GLN A 104 -20.51 -11.28 -1.00
C GLN A 104 -20.35 -10.77 -2.43
N LEU A 105 -20.97 -11.44 -3.40
CA LEU A 105 -20.97 -11.00 -4.80
C LEU A 105 -21.66 -9.64 -4.98
N ARG A 106 -22.82 -9.46 -4.33
CA ARG A 106 -23.55 -8.18 -4.34
C ARG A 106 -22.75 -7.07 -3.70
N TYR A 107 -22.12 -7.34 -2.56
CA TYR A 107 -21.25 -6.39 -1.87
C TYR A 107 -20.08 -5.96 -2.75
N ALA A 108 -19.32 -6.92 -3.31
CA ALA A 108 -18.18 -6.62 -4.17
C ALA A 108 -18.58 -5.85 -5.44
N GLY A 109 -19.72 -6.23 -6.04
CA GLY A 109 -20.28 -5.50 -7.19
C GLY A 109 -20.70 -4.07 -6.83
N LEU A 110 -21.27 -3.86 -5.63
CA LEU A 110 -21.63 -2.54 -5.16
C LEU A 110 -20.40 -1.66 -4.95
N ASP A 111 -19.35 -2.17 -4.29
CA ASP A 111 -18.08 -1.45 -4.08
C ASP A 111 -17.47 -1.01 -5.42
N ALA A 112 -17.40 -1.91 -6.40
CA ALA A 112 -16.90 -1.58 -7.74
C ALA A 112 -17.77 -0.52 -8.45
N SER A 113 -19.09 -0.66 -8.39
CA SER A 113 -20.02 0.30 -8.98
C SER A 113 -19.93 1.69 -8.31
N ALA A 114 -19.64 1.72 -7.01
CA ALA A 114 -19.56 2.95 -6.25
C ALA A 114 -18.38 3.81 -6.68
N CYS A 115 -17.23 3.21 -7.01
CA CYS A 115 -16.08 3.94 -7.57
C CYS A 115 -16.46 4.68 -8.86
N LEU A 116 -17.07 3.99 -9.82
CA LEU A 116 -17.48 4.57 -11.10
C LEU A 116 -18.52 5.68 -10.93
N ARG A 117 -19.54 5.44 -10.11
CA ARG A 117 -20.59 6.45 -9.85
C ARG A 117 -20.05 7.67 -9.12
N THR A 118 -19.12 7.47 -8.19
CA THR A 118 -18.45 8.55 -7.46
C THR A 118 -17.64 9.39 -8.42
N LEU A 119 -16.83 8.77 -9.28
CA LEU A 119 -16.05 9.48 -10.29
C LEU A 119 -16.95 10.32 -11.20
N ALA A 120 -18.04 9.74 -11.73
CA ALA A 120 -19.00 10.46 -12.55
C ALA A 120 -19.65 11.64 -11.81
N ALA A 121 -19.90 11.52 -10.49
CA ALA A 121 -20.42 12.62 -9.68
C ALA A 121 -19.38 13.72 -9.45
N MET A 122 -18.10 13.37 -9.25
CA MET A 122 -17.00 14.33 -9.19
C MET A 122 -16.82 15.08 -10.51
N GLU A 123 -16.88 14.36 -11.64
CA GLU A 123 -16.85 14.95 -12.98
C GLU A 123 -18.01 15.91 -13.22
N ALA A 124 -19.22 15.58 -12.75
CA ALA A 124 -20.37 16.46 -12.86
C ALA A 124 -20.26 17.72 -11.97
N ASP A 125 -19.59 17.61 -10.82
CA ASP A 125 -19.41 18.73 -9.87
C ASP A 125 -18.28 19.69 -10.31
N TRP A 126 -17.12 19.14 -10.72
CA TRP A 126 -15.92 19.94 -11.02
C TRP A 126 -15.67 20.15 -12.52
N GLY A 127 -16.26 19.33 -13.37
CA GLY A 127 -15.92 19.25 -14.79
C GLY A 127 -14.64 18.44 -15.05
N VAL A 128 -14.55 17.89 -16.26
CA VAL A 128 -13.47 16.99 -16.70
C VAL A 128 -12.08 17.65 -16.62
N ALA A 129 -11.99 18.96 -16.90
CA ALA A 129 -10.72 19.68 -16.91
C ALA A 129 -10.09 19.81 -15.51
N GLU A 130 -10.91 20.13 -14.50
CA GLU A 130 -10.42 20.27 -13.12
C GLU A 130 -10.11 18.90 -12.51
N LEU A 131 -10.92 17.88 -12.82
CA LEU A 131 -10.64 16.51 -12.42
C LEU A 131 -9.31 16.00 -13.00
N GLY A 132 -9.07 16.24 -14.29
CA GLY A 132 -7.79 15.90 -14.93
C GLY A 132 -6.59 16.65 -14.34
N ARG A 133 -6.78 17.89 -13.88
CA ARG A 133 -5.73 18.67 -13.19
C ARG A 133 -5.39 18.08 -11.83
N LEU A 134 -6.38 17.66 -11.05
CA LEU A 134 -6.19 17.04 -9.74
C LEU A 134 -5.53 15.66 -9.89
N ASP A 135 -6.03 14.84 -10.81
CA ASP A 135 -5.50 13.51 -11.12
C ASP A 135 -4.03 13.57 -11.59
N SER A 136 -3.70 14.48 -12.52
CA SER A 136 -2.33 14.67 -13.02
C SER A 136 -1.32 15.07 -11.94
N ARG A 137 -1.77 15.68 -10.82
CA ARG A 137 -0.91 16.02 -9.69
C ARG A 137 -0.59 14.81 -8.82
N LEU A 138 -1.53 13.87 -8.72
CA LEU A 138 -1.42 12.68 -7.89
C LEU A 138 -0.56 11.58 -8.54
N VAL A 139 -0.50 11.53 -9.88
CA VAL A 139 0.31 10.54 -10.62
C VAL A 139 1.83 10.83 -10.57
N ARG A 140 2.26 11.99 -10.04
CA ARG A 140 3.67 12.45 -10.08
C ARG A 140 4.45 12.30 -8.76
N GLU A 141 3.86 11.68 -7.75
CA GLU A 141 4.50 11.39 -6.44
C GLU A 141 4.82 9.90 -6.31
#